data_AF-A0A9R1C6J5-F1
#
_entry.id   AF-A0A9R1C6J5-F1
#
_cell.length_a   1.000
_cell.length_b   1.000
_cell.length_c   1.000
_cell.angle_alpha   90.00
_cell.angle_beta   90.00
_cell.angle_gamma   90.00
#
_symmetry.space_group_name_H-M   'P 1'
#
loop_
_entity.id
_entity.type
_entity.pdbx_description
1 polymer ?
#
loop_
_entity_poly.entity_id
_entity_poly.type
_entity_poly.pdbx_seq_one_letter_code
_entity_poly.pdbx_strand_id
1 'polypeptide(L)'
;MGSVVSFINYTSDVNLVNHHMKNGGCIDEFMTAISECHPDVIMSRADPAKRVVDGEECARATAALRKCFGRNPQWFEHQYIDRLDHRLDQDVKPSPKQVKEEDVYRWRWWTGMRRS
;
A
#
# COMPACT_ATOMS: atom_id res chain seq x y z
N MET A 1 -23.40 16.27 0.86
CA MET A 1 -22.31 16.55 -0.11
C MET A 1 -20.93 15.99 0.31
N GLY A 2 -20.69 15.63 1.59
CA GLY A 2 -19.36 15.15 2.02
C GLY A 2 -18.93 13.74 1.58
N SER A 3 -19.88 12.87 1.20
CA SER A 3 -19.59 11.47 0.83
C SER A 3 -19.04 11.33 -0.61
N VAL A 4 -19.57 12.11 -1.56
CA VAL A 4 -19.14 12.09 -2.98
C VAL A 4 -17.75 12.72 -3.15
N VAL A 5 -17.49 13.86 -2.49
CA VAL A 5 -16.16 14.49 -2.47
C VAL A 5 -15.12 13.55 -1.87
N SER A 6 -15.52 12.75 -0.87
CA SER A 6 -14.62 11.80 -0.23
C SER A 6 -14.21 10.62 -1.13
N PHE A 7 -15.15 10.11 -1.92
CA PHE A 7 -14.90 9.03 -2.89
C PHE A 7 -14.04 9.47 -4.07
N ILE A 8 -14.26 10.69 -4.59
CA ILE A 8 -13.50 11.26 -5.70
C ILE A 8 -12.03 11.47 -5.31
N ASN A 9 -11.79 11.97 -4.10
CA ASN A 9 -10.43 12.18 -3.60
C ASN A 9 -9.69 10.85 -3.37
N TYR A 10 -10.37 9.82 -2.82
CA TYR A 10 -9.79 8.47 -2.67
C TYR A 10 -9.36 7.86 -4.00
N THR A 11 -10.23 7.92 -5.01
CA THR A 11 -9.94 7.35 -6.34
C THR A 11 -8.80 8.10 -7.04
N SER A 12 -8.69 9.41 -6.80
CA SER A 12 -7.59 10.23 -7.32
C SER A 12 -6.25 9.85 -6.69
N ASP A 13 -6.21 9.59 -5.38
CA ASP A 13 -5.00 9.16 -4.68
C ASP A 13 -4.54 7.77 -5.11
N VAL A 14 -5.47 6.83 -5.30
CA VAL A 14 -5.16 5.50 -5.86
C VAL A 14 -4.52 5.62 -7.24
N ASN A 15 -5.09 6.45 -8.12
CA ASN A 15 -4.55 6.66 -9.45
C ASN A 15 -3.17 7.33 -9.42
N LEU A 16 -2.96 8.29 -8.54
CA LEU A 16 -1.65 8.95 -8.37
C LEU A 16 -0.57 7.95 -7.95
N VAL A 17 -0.86 7.10 -6.96
CA VAL A 17 0.09 6.06 -6.53
C VAL A 17 0.33 5.06 -7.67
N ASN A 18 -0.71 4.56 -8.34
CA ASN A 18 -0.57 3.65 -9.48
C ASN A 18 0.29 4.26 -10.60
N HIS A 19 0.07 5.53 -10.95
CA HIS A 19 0.89 6.23 -11.93
C HIS A 19 2.33 6.38 -11.45
N HIS A 20 2.55 6.70 -10.17
CA HIS A 20 3.89 6.80 -9.60
C HIS A 20 4.64 5.47 -9.67
N MET A 21 3.99 4.36 -9.28
CA MET A 21 4.55 3.00 -9.36
C MET A 21 4.85 2.58 -10.80
N LYS A 22 3.94 2.89 -11.73
CA LYS A 22 4.12 2.61 -13.15
C LYS A 22 5.30 3.37 -13.73
N ASN A 23 5.41 4.66 -13.44
CA ASN A 23 6.51 5.49 -13.95
C ASN A 23 7.86 5.07 -13.34
N GLY A 24 7.87 4.61 -12.09
CA GLY A 24 9.06 4.05 -11.45
C GLY A 24 9.36 2.58 -11.83
N GLY A 25 8.52 1.94 -12.66
CA GLY A 25 8.76 0.58 -13.15
C GLY A 25 8.52 -0.54 -12.13
N CYS A 26 7.73 -0.30 -11.08
CA CYS A 26 7.45 -1.27 -10.01
C CYS A 26 5.95 -1.61 -9.86
N ILE A 27 5.16 -1.38 -10.91
CA ILE A 27 3.69 -1.58 -10.85
C ILE A 27 3.32 -3.06 -10.63
N ASP A 28 4.05 -4.00 -11.19
CA ASP A 28 3.71 -5.43 -11.09
C ASP A 28 3.96 -5.95 -9.67
N GLU A 29 5.12 -5.63 -9.08
CA GLU A 29 5.39 -5.94 -7.67
C GLU A 29 4.42 -5.21 -6.74
N PHE A 30 4.04 -3.98 -7.09
CA PHE A 30 3.09 -3.20 -6.30
C PHE A 30 1.71 -3.84 -6.29
N MET A 31 1.16 -4.18 -7.47
CA MET A 31 -0.15 -4.83 -7.58
C MET A 31 -0.16 -6.20 -6.90
N THR A 32 0.95 -6.93 -6.95
CA THR A 32 1.13 -8.19 -6.23
C THR A 32 1.08 -7.96 -4.72
N ALA A 33 1.82 -6.97 -4.20
CA ALA A 33 1.81 -6.65 -2.77
C ALA A 33 0.43 -6.18 -2.29
N ILE A 34 -0.30 -5.38 -3.09
CA ILE A 34 -1.69 -5.00 -2.79
C ILE A 34 -2.60 -6.23 -2.76
N SER A 35 -2.49 -7.13 -3.74
CA SER A 35 -3.28 -8.35 -3.82
C SER A 35 -3.13 -9.23 -2.58
N GLU A 36 -1.90 -9.39 -2.07
CA GLU A 36 -1.61 -10.32 -0.97
C GLU A 36 -1.71 -9.70 0.42
N CYS A 37 -1.61 -8.37 0.54
CA CYS A 37 -1.50 -7.72 1.83
C CYS A 37 -2.68 -6.80 2.18
N HIS A 38 -3.31 -6.14 1.20
CA HIS A 38 -4.24 -5.06 1.52
C HIS A 38 -5.60 -5.62 1.98
N PRO A 39 -6.05 -5.32 3.23
CA PRO A 39 -7.25 -5.95 3.80
C PRO A 39 -8.51 -5.80 2.94
N ASP A 40 -8.77 -4.61 2.39
CA ASP A 40 -9.94 -4.38 1.54
C ASP A 40 -9.91 -5.22 0.26
N VAL A 41 -8.72 -5.43 -0.33
CA VAL A 41 -8.54 -6.25 -1.52
C VAL A 41 -8.74 -7.72 -1.17
N ILE A 42 -8.15 -8.18 -0.07
CA ILE A 42 -8.36 -9.55 0.46
C ILE A 42 -9.83 -9.82 0.72
N MET A 43 -10.53 -8.91 1.40
CA MET A 43 -11.94 -9.06 1.75
C MET A 43 -12.88 -9.03 0.54
N SER A 44 -12.46 -8.39 -0.55
CA SER A 44 -13.21 -8.34 -1.81
C SER A 44 -13.01 -9.57 -2.71
N ARG A 45 -12.10 -10.51 -2.35
CA ARG A 45 -11.88 -11.74 -3.12
C ARG A 45 -13.18 -12.55 -3.25
N ALA A 46 -13.40 -13.07 -4.46
CA ALA A 46 -14.61 -13.83 -4.81
C ALA A 46 -14.74 -15.12 -3.99
N ASP A 47 -13.62 -15.82 -3.78
CA ASP A 47 -13.54 -17.03 -2.96
C ASP A 47 -13.39 -16.65 -1.47
N PRO A 48 -14.39 -16.96 -0.61
CA PRO A 48 -14.32 -16.69 0.82
C PRO A 48 -13.13 -17.36 1.51
N ALA A 49 -12.71 -18.54 1.06
CA ALA A 49 -11.56 -19.25 1.64
C ALA A 49 -10.24 -18.48 1.45
N LYS A 50 -10.19 -17.59 0.46
CA LYS A 50 -9.03 -16.74 0.16
C LYS A 50 -9.09 -15.35 0.80
N ARG A 51 -10.12 -15.06 1.61
CA ARG A 51 -10.26 -13.79 2.38
C ARG A 51 -9.44 -13.79 3.68
N VAL A 52 -8.33 -14.51 3.69
CA VAL A 52 -7.40 -14.56 4.80
C VAL A 52 -6.05 -14.11 4.27
N VAL A 53 -5.36 -13.26 5.04
CA VAL A 53 -3.99 -12.85 4.71
C VAL A 53 -3.06 -14.02 4.97
N ASP A 54 -2.46 -14.53 3.91
CA ASP A 54 -1.28 -15.40 4.04
C ASP A 54 -0.09 -14.52 4.40
N GLY A 55 0.41 -14.68 5.63
CA GLY A 55 1.48 -13.86 6.16
C GLY A 55 2.80 -14.03 5.40
N GLU A 56 3.07 -15.23 4.89
CA GLU A 56 4.31 -15.53 4.17
C GLU A 56 4.26 -14.97 2.76
N GLU A 57 3.15 -15.18 2.04
CA GLU A 57 2.98 -14.61 0.69
C GLU A 57 2.97 -13.08 0.72
N CYS A 58 2.29 -12.48 1.70
CA CYS A 58 2.32 -11.03 1.88
C CYS A 58 3.75 -10.51 2.17
N ALA A 59 4.50 -11.18 3.04
CA ALA A 59 5.88 -10.79 3.33
C ALA A 59 6.79 -10.93 2.09
N ARG A 60 6.62 -12.00 1.32
CA ARG A 60 7.37 -12.24 0.07
C ARG A 60 7.05 -11.17 -0.99
N ALA A 61 5.78 -10.83 -1.16
CA ALA A 61 5.33 -9.79 -2.08
C ALA A 61 5.86 -8.41 -1.65
N THR A 62 5.84 -8.10 -0.35
CA THR A 62 6.39 -6.86 0.21
C THR A 62 7.90 -6.77 -0.02
N ALA A 63 8.63 -7.87 0.18
CA ALA A 63 10.07 -7.93 -0.07
C ALA A 63 10.40 -7.74 -1.56
N ALA A 64 9.61 -8.31 -2.47
CA ALA A 64 9.75 -8.11 -3.91
C ALA A 64 9.54 -6.64 -4.30
N LEU A 65 8.50 -6.01 -3.78
CA LEU A 65 8.24 -4.58 -3.98
C LEU A 65 9.39 -3.70 -3.47
N ARG A 66 9.86 -3.97 -2.25
CA ARG A 66 11.00 -3.26 -1.66
C ARG A 66 12.27 -3.41 -2.48
N LYS A 67 12.52 -4.59 -3.05
CA LYS A 67 13.63 -4.87 -3.96
C LYS A 67 13.50 -4.09 -5.26
N CYS A 68 12.29 -3.98 -5.83
CA CYS A 68 12.05 -3.14 -7.00
C CYS A 68 12.35 -1.67 -6.73
N PHE A 69 11.89 -1.14 -5.58
CA PHE A 69 12.22 0.23 -5.17
C PHE A 69 13.73 0.44 -5.02
N GLY A 70 14.44 -0.52 -4.44
CA GLY A 70 15.90 -0.46 -4.29
C GLY A 70 16.67 -0.45 -5.61
N ARG A 71 16.09 -0.98 -6.70
CA ARG A 71 16.65 -0.89 -8.06
C ARG A 71 16.37 0.46 -8.73
N ASN A 72 15.41 1.22 -8.21
CA ASN A 72 14.97 2.52 -8.74
C ASN A 72 15.01 3.61 -7.65
N PRO A 73 16.14 3.80 -6.94
CA PRO A 73 16.20 4.63 -5.74
C PRO A 73 15.85 6.09 -5.99
N GLN A 74 16.26 6.66 -7.13
CA GLN A 74 15.92 8.03 -7.55
C GLN A 74 14.40 8.32 -7.56
N TRP A 75 13.58 7.28 -7.70
CA TRP A 75 12.13 7.39 -7.76
C TRP A 75 11.46 7.11 -6.40
N PHE A 76 12.06 6.25 -5.58
CA PHE A 76 11.38 5.65 -4.40
C PHE A 76 12.08 5.85 -3.05
N GLU A 77 13.29 6.40 -3.01
CA GLU A 77 14.12 6.45 -1.80
C GLU A 77 13.47 7.22 -0.64
N HIS A 78 12.90 8.40 -0.90
CA HIS A 78 12.44 9.27 0.18
C HIS A 78 11.23 8.74 0.96
N GLN A 79 10.17 8.36 0.27
CA GLN A 79 8.89 8.06 0.92
C GLN A 79 8.54 6.58 0.90
N TYR A 80 8.94 5.86 -0.14
CA TYR A 80 8.44 4.51 -0.37
C TYR A 80 9.29 3.46 0.33
N ILE A 81 10.61 3.60 0.26
CA ILE A 81 11.55 2.73 0.97
C ILE A 81 11.42 2.88 2.49
N ASP A 82 11.44 4.11 3.00
CA ASP A 82 11.34 4.39 4.44
C ASP A 82 10.02 3.85 5.05
N ARG A 83 8.92 3.90 4.29
CA ARG A 83 7.63 3.32 4.70
C ARG A 83 7.74 1.82 4.93
N LEU A 84 8.32 1.09 3.97
CA LEU A 84 8.47 -0.37 4.04
C LEU A 84 9.46 -0.81 5.11
N ASP A 85 10.54 -0.04 5.32
CA ASP A 85 11.59 -0.42 6.26
C ASP A 85 11.19 -0.11 7.71
N HIS A 86 10.55 1.04 7.97
CA HIS A 86 10.40 1.57 9.32
C HIS A 86 8.97 1.84 9.79
N ARG A 87 7.99 1.99 8.87
CA ARG A 87 6.66 2.52 9.23
C ARG A 87 5.49 1.57 9.03
N LEU A 88 5.72 0.33 8.60
CA LEU A 88 4.66 -0.67 8.44
C LEU A 88 3.91 -0.94 9.76
N ASP A 89 4.63 -1.09 10.88
CA ASP A 89 4.00 -1.36 12.19
C ASP A 89 3.17 -0.18 12.71
N GLN A 90 3.52 1.05 12.30
CA GLN A 90 2.79 2.25 12.68
C GLN A 90 1.46 2.37 11.93
N ASP A 91 1.32 1.68 10.80
CA ASP A 91 0.12 1.74 9.96
C ASP A 91 -1.04 0.90 10.52
N VAL A 92 -0.73 -0.25 11.14
CA VAL A 92 -1.76 -1.15 11.72
C VAL A 92 -2.37 -0.61 13.03
N LYS A 93 -1.74 0.38 13.66
CA LYS A 93 -2.24 1.02 14.89
C LYS A 93 -1.98 2.53 14.87
N PRO A 94 -2.57 3.27 13.92
CA PRO A 94 -2.27 4.68 13.78
C PRO A 94 -2.91 5.45 14.95
N SER A 95 -2.16 6.38 15.54
CA SER A 95 -2.74 7.31 16.51
C SER A 95 -3.77 8.23 15.83
N PRO A 96 -4.78 8.76 16.55
CA PRO A 96 -5.73 9.72 15.99
C PRO A 96 -5.05 10.94 15.34
N LYS A 97 -3.88 11.34 15.85
CA LYS A 97 -3.07 12.41 15.28
C LYS A 97 -2.45 12.01 13.94
N GLN A 98 -1.88 10.81 13.83
CA GLN A 98 -1.38 10.27 12.55
C GLN A 98 -2.50 10.08 11.54
N VAL A 99 -3.68 9.61 11.96
CA VAL A 99 -4.86 9.56 11.09
C VAL A 99 -5.18 10.94 10.54
N LYS A 100 -5.18 11.99 11.37
CA LYS A 100 -5.48 13.36 10.96
C LYS A 100 -4.40 14.01 10.08
N GLU A 101 -3.12 13.74 10.34
CA GLU A 101 -1.99 14.26 9.55
C GLU A 101 -1.89 13.55 8.19
N GLU A 102 -2.18 12.25 8.15
CA GLU A 102 -2.17 11.45 6.93
C GLU A 102 -3.52 11.41 6.21
N ASP A 103 -4.60 11.95 6.77
CA ASP A 103 -5.94 12.06 6.15
C ASP A 103 -5.93 12.88 4.84
N VAL A 104 -4.85 13.65 4.64
CA VAL A 104 -4.55 14.37 3.39
C VAL A 104 -4.19 13.38 2.26
N TYR A 105 -3.68 12.20 2.59
CA TYR A 105 -3.43 11.06 1.72
C TYR A 105 -4.45 9.96 2.03
N ARG A 106 -5.60 10.01 1.37
CA ARG A 106 -6.74 9.14 1.71
C ARG A 106 -6.49 7.68 1.40
N TRP A 107 -5.52 7.36 0.55
CA TRP A 107 -5.14 5.98 0.27
C TRP A 107 -3.74 5.64 0.76
N ARG A 108 -3.68 4.85 1.83
CA ARG A 108 -2.46 4.31 2.43
C ARG A 108 -2.05 3.03 1.70
N TRP A 109 -1.36 3.19 0.59
CA TRP A 109 -1.01 2.09 -0.29
C TRP A 109 -0.20 0.97 0.37
N TRP A 110 0.50 1.24 1.48
CA TRP A 110 1.32 0.26 2.20
C TRP A 110 0.54 -0.56 3.25
N THR A 111 -0.77 -0.33 3.39
CA THR A 111 -1.57 -0.97 4.44
C THR A 111 -1.60 -2.48 4.32
N GLY A 112 -1.36 -3.14 5.46
CA GLY A 112 -1.34 -4.60 5.60
C GLY A 112 -0.04 -5.28 5.15
N MET A 113 0.88 -4.54 4.51
CA MET A 113 2.19 -5.08 4.10
C MET A 113 3.01 -5.54 5.32
N ARG A 114 3.85 -6.56 5.12
CA ARG A 114 4.62 -7.22 6.19
C ARG A 114 6.09 -7.34 5.81
N ARG A 115 6.96 -7.18 6.80
CA ARG A 115 8.37 -7.59 6.65
C ARG A 115 8.47 -9.11 6.75
N SER A 116 9.42 -9.67 6.01
CA SER A 116 9.82 -11.08 6.14
C SER A 116 10.53 -11.35 7.46
#